data_AF-A0A9W7GXH9-F1
#
_entry.id   AF-A0A9W7GXH9-F1
#
_cell.length_a   1.000
_cell.length_b   1.000
_cell.length_c   1.000
_cell.angle_alpha   90.00
_cell.angle_beta   90.00
_cell.angle_gamma   90.00
#
_symmetry.space_group_name_H-M   'P 1'
#
loop_
_entity.id
_entity.type
_entity.pdbx_description
1 polymer ?
#
loop_
_entity_poly.entity_id
_entity_poly.type
_entity_poly.pdbx_seq_one_letter_code
_entity_poly.pdbx_strand_id
1 'polypeptide(L)'
;MNCTFLSWNVRGLGKPEKIRAVLAVMAKSKASVVFIQESNVQKINPQQARRLTGSRFKLVYSSSNGASGGQITIWNSNAFWEENSMILDRFIASTCILMQVKERITLI
;
A
#
# COMPACT_ATOMS: atom_id res chain seq x y z
N MET A 1 10.31 -16.73 -7.50
CA MET A 1 9.43 -15.59 -7.87
C MET A 1 10.10 -14.33 -7.34
N ASN A 2 10.25 -13.29 -8.16
CA ASN A 2 10.94 -12.07 -7.72
C ASN A 2 9.99 -11.25 -6.85
N CYS A 3 10.41 -10.97 -5.62
CA CYS A 3 9.70 -10.04 -4.73
C CYS A 3 10.18 -8.61 -5.02
N THR A 4 9.28 -7.78 -5.53
CA THR A 4 9.58 -6.41 -5.92
C THR A 4 8.83 -5.41 -5.04
N PHE A 5 9.55 -4.39 -4.61
CA PHE A 5 9.02 -3.31 -3.78
C PHE A 5 9.00 -2.01 -4.59
N LEU A 6 7.88 -1.29 -4.53
CA LEU A 6 7.74 0.05 -5.07
C LEU A 6 7.48 1.01 -3.92
N SER A 7 8.26 2.08 -3.81
CA SER A 7 8.02 3.15 -2.85
C SER A 7 7.84 4.47 -3.61
N TRP A 8 6.73 5.15 -3.37
CA TRP A 8 6.37 6.36 -4.11
C TRP A 8 5.69 7.41 -3.23
N ASN A 9 6.35 8.56 -3.10
CA ASN A 9 5.73 9.79 -2.61
C ASN A 9 4.90 10.47 -3.72
N VAL A 10 3.57 10.40 -3.62
CA VAL A 10 2.63 10.83 -4.69
C VAL A 10 2.16 12.29 -4.57
N ARG A 11 2.40 12.92 -3.41
CA ARG A 11 1.97 14.29 -3.07
C ARG A 11 0.49 14.54 -3.34
N GLY A 12 -0.35 13.67 -2.81
CA GLY A 12 -1.82 13.68 -2.80
C GLY A 12 -2.42 12.69 -3.80
N LEU A 13 -3.46 11.94 -3.41
CA LEU A 13 -4.23 11.00 -4.25
C LEU A 13 -5.65 11.46 -4.57
N GLY A 14 -6.05 12.66 -4.10
CA GLY A 14 -7.45 13.12 -4.18
C GLY A 14 -8.02 13.29 -5.60
N LYS A 15 -7.20 13.17 -6.65
CA LYS A 15 -7.62 13.29 -8.05
C LYS A 15 -7.66 11.92 -8.75
N PRO A 16 -8.73 11.58 -9.51
CA PRO A 16 -8.85 10.31 -10.22
C PRO A 16 -7.68 9.99 -11.17
N GLU A 17 -7.05 11.01 -11.75
CA GLU A 17 -5.88 10.87 -12.64
C GLU A 17 -4.69 10.28 -11.89
N LYS A 18 -4.50 10.67 -10.62
CA LYS A 18 -3.40 10.17 -9.80
C LYS A 18 -3.62 8.72 -9.38
N ILE A 19 -4.87 8.36 -9.06
CA ILE A 19 -5.24 6.96 -8.80
C ILE A 19 -4.92 6.10 -10.04
N ARG A 20 -5.29 6.56 -11.24
CA ARG A 20 -4.97 5.88 -12.50
C ARG A 20 -3.46 5.75 -12.73
N ALA A 21 -2.69 6.80 -12.43
CA ALA A 21 -1.23 6.76 -12.54
C ALA A 21 -0.61 5.74 -11.57
N VAL A 22 -1.07 5.68 -10.31
CA VAL A 22 -0.64 4.66 -9.34
C VAL A 22 -0.91 3.26 -9.89
N LEU A 23 -2.13 2.98 -10.35
CA LEU A 23 -2.48 1.68 -10.90
C LEU A 23 -1.60 1.29 -12.11
N ALA A 24 -1.34 2.24 -13.01
CA ALA A 24 -0.48 2.01 -14.17
C ALA A 24 0.97 1.70 -13.77
N VAL A 25 1.52 2.43 -12.79
CA VAL A 25 2.89 2.20 -12.28
C VAL A 25 2.98 0.87 -11.56
N MET A 26 2.00 0.51 -10.73
CA MET A 26 1.94 -0.80 -10.06
C MET A 26 1.91 -1.96 -11.05
N ALA A 27 1.11 -1.85 -12.11
CA ALA A 27 1.03 -2.86 -13.16
C ALA A 27 2.35 -2.97 -13.94
N LYS A 28 2.96 -1.85 -14.31
CA LYS A 28 4.21 -1.80 -15.08
C LYS A 28 5.40 -2.32 -14.28
N SER A 29 5.49 -2.00 -13.00
CA SER A 29 6.58 -2.44 -12.11
C SER A 29 6.44 -3.90 -11.68
N LYS A 30 5.26 -4.50 -11.87
CA LYS A 30 4.90 -5.82 -11.32
C LYS A 30 5.17 -5.88 -9.81
N ALA A 31 4.93 -4.78 -9.10
CA ALA A 31 5.23 -4.66 -7.68
C ALA A 31 4.46 -5.70 -6.85
N SER A 32 5.17 -6.38 -5.96
CA SER A 32 4.58 -7.32 -4.98
C SER A 32 4.09 -6.57 -3.74
N VAL A 33 4.80 -5.50 -3.37
CA VAL A 33 4.46 -4.56 -2.30
C VAL A 33 4.65 -3.13 -2.81
N VAL A 34 3.73 -2.25 -2.44
CA VAL A 34 3.73 -0.83 -2.82
C VAL A 34 3.53 0.03 -1.59
N PHE A 35 4.41 1.01 -1.41
CA PHE A 35 4.33 2.04 -0.39
C PHE A 35 3.99 3.36 -1.07
N ILE A 36 2.92 3.99 -0.60
CA ILE A 36 2.50 5.32 -1.04
C ILE A 36 2.64 6.29 0.13
N GLN A 37 3.45 7.33 -0.04
CA GLN A 37 3.60 8.40 0.95
C GLN A 37 2.97 9.70 0.45
N GLU A 38 2.66 10.60 1.39
CA GLU A 38 1.99 11.88 1.12
C GLU A 38 0.68 11.65 0.35
N SER A 39 -0.14 10.69 0.77
CA SER A 39 -1.39 10.35 0.09
C SER A 39 -2.44 11.47 0.19
N ASN A 40 -2.38 12.32 1.23
CA ASN A 40 -3.37 13.30 1.65
C ASN A 40 -4.80 12.74 1.73
N VAL A 41 -4.93 11.43 1.96
CA VAL A 41 -6.23 10.76 2.09
C VAL A 41 -6.61 10.71 3.56
N GLN A 42 -7.70 11.40 3.92
CA GLN A 42 -8.23 11.37 5.29
C GLN A 42 -8.97 10.06 5.60
N LYS A 43 -9.67 9.52 4.61
CA LYS A 43 -10.45 8.28 4.74
C LYS A 43 -10.47 7.53 3.42
N ILE A 44 -10.22 6.22 3.49
CA ILE A 44 -10.42 5.30 2.37
C ILE A 44 -11.71 4.53 2.63
N ASN A 45 -12.69 4.68 1.74
CA ASN A 45 -13.89 3.85 1.76
C ASN A 45 -13.67 2.52 0.99
N PRO A 46 -14.53 1.50 1.17
CA PRO A 46 -14.37 0.21 0.51
C PRO A 46 -14.31 0.27 -1.03
N GLN A 47 -15.00 1.23 -1.66
CA GLN A 47 -14.95 1.40 -3.12
C GLN A 47 -13.61 1.95 -3.59
N GLN A 48 -13.04 2.93 -2.87
CA GLN A 48 -11.72 3.48 -3.14
C GLN A 48 -10.63 2.43 -2.92
N ALA A 49 -10.73 1.65 -1.83
CA ALA A 49 -9.84 0.52 -1.59
C ALA A 49 -9.89 -0.47 -2.77
N ARG A 50 -11.09 -0.91 -3.15
CA ARG A 50 -11.27 -1.82 -4.30
C ARG A 50 -10.74 -1.23 -5.62
N ARG A 51 -10.85 0.08 -5.84
CA ARG A 51 -10.28 0.73 -7.04
C ARG A 51 -8.75 0.68 -7.04
N LEU A 52 -8.11 0.82 -5.88
CA LEU A 52 -6.65 0.78 -5.74
C LEU A 52 -6.08 -0.64 -5.80
N THR A 53 -6.81 -1.63 -5.30
CA THR A 53 -6.27 -2.98 -5.06
C THR A 53 -6.88 -4.07 -5.93
N GLY A 54 -8.09 -3.87 -6.45
CA GLY A 54 -8.88 -4.97 -7.02
C GLY A 54 -9.10 -6.10 -6.01
N SER A 55 -9.15 -7.34 -6.50
CA SER A 55 -9.33 -8.54 -5.67
C SER A 55 -8.03 -9.22 -5.22
N ARG A 56 -6.90 -8.89 -5.85
CA ARG A 56 -5.61 -9.58 -5.65
C ARG A 56 -4.69 -8.88 -4.65
N PHE A 57 -4.97 -7.62 -4.35
CA PHE A 57 -4.18 -6.85 -3.41
C PHE A 57 -5.00 -6.49 -2.18
N LYS A 58 -4.32 -6.34 -1.06
CA LYS A 58 -4.84 -5.79 0.19
C LYS A 58 -4.12 -4.48 0.48
N LEU A 59 -4.74 -3.62 1.29
CA LEU A 59 -4.12 -2.38 1.75
C LEU A 59 -4.35 -2.15 3.23
N VAL A 60 -3.42 -1.43 3.84
CA VAL A 60 -3.61 -0.68 5.09
C VAL A 60 -3.24 0.77 4.84
N TYR A 61 -3.81 1.69 5.60
CA TYR A 61 -3.50 3.10 5.46
C TYR A 61 -3.53 3.81 6.80
N SER A 62 -2.71 4.85 6.90
CA SER A 62 -2.74 5.85 7.95
C SER A 62 -3.31 7.14 7.36
N SER A 63 -4.33 7.67 8.03
CA SER A 63 -5.06 8.87 7.60
C SER A 63 -4.15 10.10 7.61
N SER A 64 -4.37 10.99 6.65
CA SER A 64 -3.85 12.34 6.70
C SER A 64 -4.64 13.16 7.73
N ASN A 65 -4.00 13.56 8.82
CA ASN A 65 -4.57 14.33 9.92
C ASN A 65 -3.68 15.56 10.19
N GLY A 66 -4.21 16.75 9.88
CA GLY A 66 -3.46 18.01 10.03
C GLY A 66 -2.22 18.04 9.13
N ALA A 67 -1.03 18.01 9.74
CA ALA A 67 0.25 18.04 9.03
C ALA A 67 0.73 16.65 8.54
N SER A 68 0.06 15.53 8.91
CA SER A 68 0.48 14.22 8.41
C SER A 68 0.02 14.03 6.97
N GLY A 69 0.95 13.74 6.07
CA GLY A 69 0.67 13.52 4.65
C GLY A 69 -0.10 12.24 4.35
N GLY A 70 -0.29 11.34 5.32
CA GLY A 70 -0.96 10.05 5.14
C GLY A 70 -0.12 9.04 4.34
N GLN A 71 -0.32 7.76 4.64
CA GLN A 71 0.45 6.64 4.08
C GLN A 71 -0.47 5.50 3.69
N ILE A 72 -0.11 4.75 2.65
CA ILE A 72 -0.82 3.54 2.22
C ILE A 72 0.21 2.47 1.90
N THR A 73 0.06 1.30 2.51
CA THR A 73 0.83 0.10 2.18
C THR A 73 -0.09 -0.89 1.48
N ILE A 74 0.30 -1.36 0.31
CA ILE A 74 -0.47 -2.28 -0.54
C ILE A 74 0.38 -3.51 -0.81
N TRP A 75 -0.20 -4.71 -0.73
CA TRP A 75 0.53 -5.95 -1.04
C TRP A 75 -0.34 -6.97 -1.76
N ASN A 76 0.30 -7.82 -2.57
CA ASN A 76 -0.35 -8.93 -3.25
C ASN A 76 -0.67 -10.04 -2.24
N SER A 77 -1.94 -10.33 -2.01
CA SER A 77 -2.38 -11.33 -1.02
C SER A 77 -2.09 -12.77 -1.43
N ASN A 78 -1.73 -13.02 -2.69
CA ASN A 78 -1.26 -14.33 -3.15
C ASN A 78 0.24 -14.54 -2.93
N ALA A 79 0.99 -13.46 -2.67
CA ALA A 79 2.43 -13.54 -2.38
C ALA A 79 2.72 -13.44 -0.87
N PHE A 80 1.95 -12.60 -0.18
CA PHE A 80 2.15 -12.29 1.22
C PHE A 80 0.95 -12.65 2.09
N TRP A 81 1.23 -13.34 3.18
CA TRP A 81 0.32 -13.47 4.31
C TRP A 81 0.66 -12.40 5.34
N GLU A 82 -0.32 -11.56 5.70
CA GLU A 82 -0.15 -10.55 6.75
C GLU A 82 -0.20 -11.24 8.13
N GLU A 83 0.85 -11.06 8.93
CA GLU A 83 0.90 -11.55 10.32
C GLU A 83 0.30 -10.51 11.27
N ASN A 84 0.78 -9.28 11.19
CA ASN A 84 0.34 -8.15 12.01
C ASN A 84 0.65 -6.82 11.34
N SER A 85 -0.18 -5.81 11.59
CA SER A 85 0.06 -4.43 11.21
C SER A 85 -0.25 -3.48 12.37
N MET A 86 0.70 -2.61 12.69
CA MET A 86 0.53 -1.46 13.56
C MET A 86 0.34 -0.21 12.70
N ILE A 87 -0.80 0.47 12.87
CA ILE A 87 -1.16 1.65 12.09
C ILE A 87 -1.36 2.79 13.08
N LEU A 88 -0.49 3.80 12.99
CA LEU A 88 -0.61 5.05 13.74
C LEU A 88 -0.66 6.24 12.77
N ASP A 89 -1.05 7.42 13.26
CA ASP A 89 -1.21 8.65 12.44
C ASP A 89 0.02 9.06 11.62
N ARG A 90 1.22 8.57 11.99
CA ARG A 90 2.50 8.96 11.39
C ARG A 90 3.29 7.83 10.78
N PHE A 91 2.93 6.56 11.01
CA PHE A 91 3.64 5.43 10.42
C PHE A 91 2.75 4.19 10.35
N ILE A 92 3.15 3.28 9.45
CA ILE A 92 2.60 1.93 9.32
C ILE A 92 3.77 0.98 9.49
N ALA A 93 3.69 0.07 10.46
CA ALA A 93 4.63 -1.04 10.58
C ALA A 93 3.88 -2.34 10.34
N SER A 94 4.24 -3.09 9.30
CA SER A 94 3.58 -4.33 8.92
C SER A 94 4.58 -5.48 8.86
N THR A 95 4.18 -6.63 9.40
CA THR A 95 4.94 -7.87 9.30
C THR A 95 4.18 -8.85 8.43
N CYS A 96 4.85 -9.39 7.42
CA CYS A 96 4.28 -10.31 6.46
C CYS A 96 5.18 -11.54 6.26
N ILE A 97 4.58 -12.65 5.89
CA ILE A 97 5.27 -13.89 5.51
C ILE A 97 5.20 -14.04 3.99
N LEU A 98 6.35 -14.19 3.36
CA LEU A 98 6.45 -14.50 1.93
C LEU A 98 6.14 -15.99 1.72
N MET A 99 4.97 -16.30 1.15
CA MET A 99 4.42 -17.66 1.15
C MET A 99 5.26 -18.69 0.37
N GLN A 100 6.09 -18.26 -0.58
CA GLN A 100 6.92 -19.19 -1.38
C GLN A 100 8.29 -19.49 -0.78
N VAL A 101 8.76 -18.72 0.19
CA VAL A 101 10.10 -18.87 0.80
C VAL A 101 10.01 -19.13 2.31
N LYS A 102 8.82 -18.97 2.93
CA LYS A 102 8.62 -18.96 4.39
C LYS A 102 9.54 -17.98 5.13
N GLU A 103 9.96 -16.92 4.44
CA GLU A 103 10.74 -15.84 5.03
C GLU A 103 9.83 -14.76 5.62
N ARG A 104 10.23 -14.25 6.79
CA ARG A 104 9.55 -13.15 7.47
C ARG A 104 10.15 -11.82 6.97
N ILE A 105 9.28 -10.92 6.52
CA ILE A 105 9.68 -9.59 6.06
C ILE A 105 8.94 -8.55 6.90
N THR A 106 9.69 -7.63 7.50
CA THR A 106 9.15 -6.47 8.20
C THR A 106 9.25 -5.25 7.30
N LEU A 107 8.15 -4.52 7.17
CA LEU A 107 8.04 -3.29 6.41
C LEU A 107 7.75 -2.17 7.40
N ILE A 108 8.64 -1.16 7.45
CA ILE A 108 8.58 0.00 8.37
C ILE A 108 8.37 1.27 7.55
#